data_AF-A0A285TNY2-F1
#
_entry.id   AF-A0A285TNY2-F1
#
_cell.length_a   1.000
_cell.length_b   1.000
_cell.length_c   1.000
_cell.angle_alpha   90.00
_cell.angle_beta   90.00
_cell.angle_gamma   90.00
#
_symmetry.space_group_name_H-M   'P 1'
#
loop_
_entity.id
_entity.type
_entity.pdbx_description
1 polymer ?
#
loop_
_entity_poly.entity_id
_entity_poly.type
_entity_poly.pdbx_seq_one_letter_code
_entity_poly.pdbx_strand_id
1 'polypeptide(L)'
;MNTQILKHITNYTISASNEEGIKLEGDFSINTENKIENYNSTIYNAEGILLGNANYNEYEDNKVNYNYNTQPDYKLTVITLVDKSITDIKTEVSKNGLD
;
A
#
# COMPACT_ATOMS: atom_id res chain seq x y z
N MET A 1 24.19 -13.06 22.35
CA MET A 1 23.53 -12.58 21.11
C MET A 1 22.27 -11.87 21.57
N ASN A 2 22.20 -10.55 21.48
CA ASN A 2 21.02 -9.80 21.93
C ASN A 2 20.23 -9.40 20.70
N THR A 3 19.11 -10.10 20.47
CA THR A 3 18.10 -9.70 19.50
C THR A 3 17.09 -8.83 20.22
N GLN A 4 16.94 -7.58 19.79
CA GLN A 4 15.79 -6.75 20.18
C GLN A 4 14.78 -6.77 19.03
N ILE A 5 13.56 -7.21 19.34
CA ILE A 5 12.38 -7.05 18.49
C ILE A 5 11.58 -5.91 19.13
N LEU A 6 11.60 -4.73 18.52
CA LEU A 6 10.70 -3.64 18.88
C LEU A 6 9.45 -3.77 18.01
N LYS A 7 8.27 -3.84 18.64
CA LYS A 7 6.98 -4.03 17.98
C LYS A 7 6.11 -2.80 18.22
N HIS A 8 5.63 -2.19 17.13
CA HIS A 8 4.23 -1.78 16.93
C HIS A 8 3.99 -1.70 15.43
N ILE A 9 3.97 -2.87 14.79
CA ILE A 9 3.54 -3.03 13.40
C ILE A 9 2.06 -3.38 13.48
N THR A 10 1.17 -2.42 13.22
CA THR A 10 -0.24 -2.72 13.03
C THR A 10 -0.44 -3.08 11.56
N ASN A 11 -0.88 -4.31 11.30
CA ASN A 11 -1.19 -4.78 9.96
C ASN A 11 -2.66 -4.46 9.67
N TYR A 12 -2.90 -3.85 8.52
CA TYR A 12 -4.21 -3.45 8.05
C TYR A 12 -4.46 -4.01 6.66
N THR A 13 -5.72 -4.28 6.35
CA THR A 13 -6.16 -4.58 4.98
C THR A 13 -6.54 -3.29 4.27
N ILE A 14 -6.22 -3.17 2.98
CA ILE A 14 -6.67 -2.10 2.11
C ILE A 14 -7.52 -2.68 0.97
N SER A 15 -8.63 -2.02 0.68
CA SER A 15 -9.47 -2.30 -0.49
C SER A 15 -9.87 -0.97 -1.12
N ALA A 16 -9.49 -0.75 -2.38
CA ALA A 16 -9.79 0.46 -3.12
C ALA A 16 -10.20 0.14 -4.57
N SER A 17 -10.96 1.02 -5.20
CA SER A 17 -11.33 0.87 -6.60
C SER A 17 -11.48 2.22 -7.30
N ASN A 18 -11.26 2.25 -8.62
CA ASN A 18 -11.55 3.42 -9.46
C ASN A 18 -12.92 3.28 -10.17
N GLU A 19 -13.32 4.32 -10.92
CA GLU A 19 -14.59 4.35 -11.66
C GLU A 19 -14.67 3.31 -12.79
N GLU A 20 -13.53 2.87 -13.32
CA GLU A 20 -13.41 1.84 -14.36
C GLU A 20 -13.55 0.42 -13.79
N GLY A 21 -13.71 0.28 -12.48
CA GLY A 21 -13.82 -1.00 -11.79
C GLY A 21 -12.49 -1.72 -11.57
N ILE A 22 -11.35 -1.04 -11.79
CA ILE A 22 -10.05 -1.55 -11.37
C ILE A 22 -10.00 -1.54 -9.85
N LYS A 23 -9.68 -2.69 -9.26
CA LYS A 23 -9.63 -2.92 -7.82
C LYS A 23 -8.21 -3.16 -7.36
N LEU A 24 -7.96 -2.74 -6.12
CA LEU A 24 -6.75 -2.96 -5.38
C LEU A 24 -7.14 -3.58 -4.05
N GLU A 25 -6.58 -4.74 -3.74
CA GLU A 25 -6.78 -5.43 -2.46
C GLU A 25 -5.42 -5.85 -1.91
N GLY A 26 -5.19 -5.64 -0.62
CA GLY A 26 -3.89 -5.94 -0.05
C GLY A 26 -3.79 -5.72 1.43
N ASP A 27 -2.55 -5.86 1.92
CA ASP A 27 -2.18 -5.64 3.31
C ASP A 27 -1.08 -4.60 3.39
N PHE A 28 -1.12 -3.78 4.44
CA PHE A 28 -0.06 -2.86 4.75
C PHE A 28 0.22 -2.79 6.24
N SER A 29 1.43 -2.32 6.57
CA SER A 29 1.81 -1.92 7.91
C SER A 29 2.39 -0.52 7.92
N ILE A 30 2.13 0.19 9.02
CA ILE A 30 2.56 1.56 9.21
C ILE A 30 3.11 1.72 10.63
N ASN A 31 4.19 2.47 10.77
CA ASN A 31 4.84 2.71 12.05
C ASN A 31 4.34 4.00 12.72
N THR A 32 4.81 4.23 13.95
CA THR A 32 4.45 5.40 14.76
C THR A 32 4.87 6.75 14.18
N GLU A 33 5.74 6.75 13.18
CA GLU A 33 6.16 7.95 12.45
C GLU A 33 5.35 8.15 11.16
N ASN A 34 4.25 7.42 10.98
CA ASN A 34 3.40 7.45 9.79
C ASN A 34 4.14 7.00 8.51
N LYS A 35 5.20 6.19 8.66
CA LYS A 35 5.92 5.56 7.54
C LYS A 35 5.34 4.18 7.25
N ILE A 36 5.03 3.92 5.99
CA ILE A 36 4.53 2.60 5.57
C ILE A 36 5.72 1.65 5.44
N GLU A 37 5.80 0.66 6.30
CA GLU A 37 6.93 -0.29 6.35
C GLU A 37 6.76 -1.41 5.34
N ASN A 38 5.51 -1.76 5.04
CA ASN A 38 5.18 -2.79 4.08
C ASN A 38 3.81 -2.47 3.49
N TYR A 39 3.67 -2.47 2.17
CA TYR A 39 2.40 -2.37 1.48
C TYR A 39 2.49 -3.34 0.31
N ASN A 40 1.59 -4.32 0.27
CA ASN A 40 1.52 -5.32 -0.77
C ASN A 40 0.08 -5.43 -1.23
N SER A 41 -0.15 -5.12 -2.50
CA SER A 41 -1.49 -5.22 -3.08
C SER A 41 -1.50 -5.98 -4.37
N THR A 42 -2.63 -6.65 -4.60
CA THR A 42 -2.99 -7.33 -5.82
C THR A 42 -4.01 -6.46 -6.56
N ILE A 43 -3.85 -6.35 -7.87
CA ILE A 43 -4.67 -5.52 -8.74
C ILE A 43 -5.55 -6.40 -9.61
N TYR A 44 -6.84 -6.08 -9.67
CA TYR A 44 -7.81 -6.78 -10.51
C TYR A 44 -8.55 -5.80 -11.42
N ASN A 45 -9.01 -6.27 -12.57
CA ASN A 45 -9.96 -5.52 -13.38
C ASN A 45 -11.40 -5.64 -12.84
N ALA A 46 -12.36 -5.00 -13.51
CA ALA A 46 -13.79 -5.02 -13.14
C ALA A 46 -14.41 -6.43 -13.10
N GLU A 47 -13.85 -7.37 -13.88
CA GLU A 47 -14.29 -8.75 -13.96
C GLU A 47 -13.60 -9.66 -12.92
N GLY A 48 -12.72 -9.10 -12.08
CA GLY A 48 -11.94 -9.85 -11.09
C GLY A 48 -10.71 -10.56 -11.67
N ILE A 49 -10.29 -10.22 -12.90
CA ILE A 49 -9.10 -10.78 -13.54
C ILE A 49 -7.86 -10.09 -12.99
N LEU A 50 -6.86 -10.88 -12.60
CA LEU A 50 -5.57 -10.40 -12.12
C LEU A 50 -4.85 -9.56 -13.19
N LEU A 51 -4.52 -8.32 -12.85
CA LEU A 51 -3.72 -7.41 -13.69
C LEU A 51 -2.26 -7.33 -13.24
N GLY A 52 -1.99 -7.55 -11.96
CA GLY A 52 -0.65 -7.44 -11.41
C GLY A 52 -0.61 -7.24 -9.91
N ASN A 53 0.56 -6.85 -9.42
CA ASN A 53 0.82 -6.53 -8.02
C ASN A 53 1.54 -5.20 -7.89
N ALA A 54 1.32 -4.52 -6.78
CA ALA A 54 2.07 -3.33 -6.38
C ALA A 54 2.65 -3.51 -4.98
N ASN A 55 3.90 -3.09 -4.81
CA ASN A 55 4.58 -3.05 -3.52
C ASN A 55 5.07 -1.64 -3.25
N TYR A 56 4.96 -1.23 -1.99
CA TYR A 56 5.42 0.06 -1.54
C TYR A 56 6.00 -0.04 -0.13
N ASN A 57 7.10 0.65 0.12
CA ASN A 57 7.61 0.82 1.48
C ASN A 57 8.49 2.06 1.58
N GLU A 58 8.55 2.62 2.78
CA GLU A 58 9.36 3.76 3.16
C GLU A 58 10.44 3.31 4.13
N TYR A 59 11.65 3.81 3.91
CA TYR A 59 12.80 3.54 4.76
C TYR A 59 13.05 4.69 5.73
N GLU A 60 13.86 4.43 6.75
CA GLU A 60 14.20 5.41 7.79
C GLU A 60 14.87 6.68 7.26
N ASP A 61 15.61 6.58 6.15
CA ASP A 61 16.28 7.71 5.49
C ASP A 61 15.37 8.47 4.51
N ASN A 62 14.05 8.31 4.62
CA ASN A 62 13.01 8.84 3.72
C ASN A 62 13.16 8.38 2.27
N LYS A 63 13.95 7.34 2.00
CA LYS A 63 13.88 6.67 0.70
C LYS A 63 12.58 5.90 0.60
N VAL A 64 12.13 5.78 -0.63
CA VAL A 64 10.89 5.12 -0.96
C VAL A 64 11.16 4.08 -2.03
N ASN A 65 10.62 2.88 -1.84
CA ASN A 65 10.66 1.82 -2.84
C ASN A 65 9.25 1.57 -3.36
N TYR A 66 9.09 1.73 -4.67
CA TYR A 66 7.88 1.38 -5.39
C TYR A 66 8.20 0.29 -6.39
N ASN A 67 7.42 -0.78 -6.39
CA ASN A 67 7.50 -1.84 -7.39
C ASN A 67 6.11 -2.11 -7.97
N TYR A 68 5.97 -1.90 -9.28
CA TYR A 68 4.72 -2.12 -10.00
C TYR A 68 4.92 -3.22 -11.03
N ASN A 69 4.40 -4.41 -10.75
CA ASN A 69 4.40 -5.53 -11.68
C ASN A 69 3.00 -5.73 -12.23
N THR A 70 2.66 -4.96 -13.27
CA THR A 70 1.34 -4.96 -13.91
C THR A 70 1.50 -4.90 -15.43
N GLN A 71 0.46 -5.28 -16.15
CA GLN A 71 0.39 -5.12 -17.59
C GLN A 71 0.64 -3.65 -18.01
N PRO A 72 1.36 -3.39 -19.12
CA PRO A 72 1.75 -2.03 -19.53
C PRO A 72 0.58 -1.05 -19.66
N ASP A 73 -0.54 -1.49 -20.22
CA ASP A 73 -1.71 -0.65 -20.50
C ASP A 73 -2.38 -0.13 -19.22
N TYR A 74 -2.22 -0.85 -18.10
CA TYR A 74 -2.80 -0.50 -16.80
C TYR A 74 -1.82 0.20 -15.88
N LYS A 75 -0.55 0.36 -16.29
CA LYS A 75 0.52 0.82 -15.39
C LYS A 75 0.24 2.18 -14.76
N LEU A 76 -0.21 3.16 -15.55
CA LEU A 76 -0.50 4.50 -15.04
C LEU A 76 -1.71 4.52 -14.10
N THR A 77 -2.76 3.77 -14.45
CA THR A 77 -3.97 3.63 -13.62
C THR A 77 -3.64 3.00 -12.27
N VAL A 78 -2.81 1.94 -12.27
CA VAL A 78 -2.36 1.26 -11.05
C VAL A 78 -1.53 2.19 -10.18
N ILE A 79 -0.56 2.91 -10.75
CA ILE A 79 0.24 3.90 -9.99
C ILE A 79 -0.68 4.92 -9.32
N THR A 80 -1.62 5.49 -10.08
CA THR A 80 -2.56 6.50 -9.56
C THR A 80 -3.41 5.96 -8.41
N LEU A 81 -3.91 4.72 -8.53
CA LEU A 81 -4.72 4.08 -7.50
C LEU A 81 -3.91 3.79 -6.23
N VAL A 82 -2.67 3.31 -6.38
CA VAL A 82 -1.75 3.05 -5.28
C VAL A 82 -1.38 4.34 -4.55
N ASP A 83 -0.97 5.39 -5.27
CA ASP A 83 -0.61 6.70 -4.70
C ASP A 83 -1.78 7.33 -3.91
N LYS A 84 -3.00 7.24 -4.46
CA LYS A 84 -4.22 7.67 -3.78
C LYS A 84 -4.43 6.87 -2.50
N SER A 85 -4.35 5.54 -2.56
CA SER A 85 -4.55 4.69 -1.39
C SER A 85 -3.52 4.96 -0.27
N ILE A 86 -2.25 5.19 -0.63
CA ILE A 86 -1.20 5.56 0.32
C ILE A 86 -1.53 6.90 1.01
N THR A 87 -1.98 7.88 0.23
CA THR A 87 -2.39 9.19 0.74
C THR A 87 -3.57 9.06 1.70
N ASP A 88 -4.58 8.26 1.34
CA ASP A 88 -5.77 8.01 2.16
C ASP A 88 -5.39 7.29 3.47
N ILE A 89 -4.54 6.26 3.42
CA ILE A 89 -4.01 5.55 4.59
C ILE A 89 -3.35 6.53 5.57
N LYS A 90 -2.39 7.33 5.08
CA LYS A 90 -1.66 8.28 5.93
C LYS A 90 -2.55 9.36 6.51
N THR A 91 -3.56 9.78 5.75
CA THR A 91 -4.56 10.76 6.21
C THR A 91 -5.43 10.18 7.32
N GLU A 92 -5.88 8.93 7.18
CA GLU A 92 -6.74 8.28 8.16
C GLU A 92 -6.01 7.98 9.47
N VAL A 93 -4.77 7.47 9.37
CA VAL A 93 -3.89 7.25 10.53
C VAL A 93 -3.62 8.55 11.27
N SER A 94 -3.42 9.66 10.55
CA SER A 94 -3.17 10.98 11.18
C SER A 94 -4.40 11.53 11.92
N LYS A 95 -5.62 11.13 11.54
CA LYS A 95 -6.87 11.56 12.20
C LYS A 95 -7.19 10.73 13.44
N ASN A 96 -7.03 9.42 13.34
CA ASN A 96 -7.48 8.49 14.36
C ASN A 96 -6.36 8.08 15.33
N GLY A 97 -5.10 8.39 15.00
CA GLY A 97 -3.96 7.84 15.70
C GLY A 97 -3.71 6.38 15.33
N LEU A 98 -2.62 5.83 15.85
CA LEU A 98 -2.36 4.39 15.84
C LEU A 98 -2.88 3.86 17.17
N ASP A 99 -4.10 3.33 17.17
CA ASP A 99 -4.71 2.70 18.36
C ASP A 99 -3.87 1.53 18.90
#